data_AF-A0A813KNH4-F1
#
_entry.id   AF-A0A813KNH4-F1
#
_cell.length_a   1.000
_cell.length_b   1.000
_cell.length_c   1.000
_cell.angle_alpha   90.00
_cell.angle_beta   90.00
_cell.angle_gamma   90.00
#
_symmetry.space_group_name_H-M   'P 1'
#
loop_
_entity.id
_entity.type
_entity.pdbx_description
1 polymer ?
#
loop_
_entity_poly.entity_id
_entity_poly.type
_entity_poly.pdbx_seq_one_letter_code
_entity_poly.pdbx_strand_id
1 'polypeptide(L)'
;LVDALPYIDTQLGSTEVAQQVKALIEEEMGHFDPRDYLASLPAPELKLLESEPMQEEFGRVSMRAPLAAIDLKKYEVEKPEGKAEQDEKSWKSATDVLHRQLEYNRVRFLNLELLEQWGKKAWVAHSMVIKGAERVLTNEATGLRASREEVNKKRKLDQVSCGNELRKLQRELEQYHQDNTEAQKGVQEMEGEIKRLREACAERGVVITDLIPDDEPAEEAEPLSATEMQKMADAKDKGAAEAKA
;
A
#
# COMPACT_ATOMS: atom_id res chain seq x y z
N LEU A 1 9.66 0.01 15.07
CA LEU A 1 8.46 -0.49 14.38
C LEU A 1 7.41 0.61 14.52
N VAL A 2 6.92 1.18 13.43
CA VAL A 2 5.92 2.27 13.48
C VAL A 2 4.57 1.63 13.79
N ASP A 3 3.98 1.96 14.94
CA ASP A 3 2.71 1.38 15.39
C ASP A 3 1.54 2.30 15.02
N ALA A 4 0.57 1.74 14.33
CA ALA A 4 -0.71 2.36 14.02
C ALA A 4 -1.75 1.23 14.02
N LEU A 5 -2.91 1.44 14.64
CA LEU A 5 -3.89 0.38 14.89
C LEU A 5 -5.18 0.57 14.05
N PRO A 6 -5.18 0.30 12.73
CA PRO A 6 -6.33 0.51 11.86
C PRO A 6 -7.68 -0.05 12.33
N TYR A 7 -7.70 -1.15 13.08
CA TYR A 7 -8.94 -1.75 13.59
C TYR A 7 -9.48 -1.08 14.86
N ILE A 8 -8.66 -0.27 15.55
CA ILE A 8 -9.02 0.45 16.78
C ILE A 8 -9.21 1.94 16.48
N ASP A 9 -8.31 2.51 15.67
CA ASP A 9 -8.22 3.91 15.30
C ASP A 9 -9.25 4.32 14.22
N THR A 10 -10.52 4.01 14.46
CA THR A 10 -11.61 4.25 13.48
C THR A 10 -11.83 5.73 13.17
N GLN A 11 -11.39 6.63 14.05
CA GLN A 11 -11.52 8.09 13.93
C GLN A 11 -10.60 8.69 12.85
N LEU A 12 -9.47 8.04 12.57
CA LEU A 12 -8.51 8.44 11.54
C LEU A 12 -8.99 8.14 10.11
N GLY A 13 -10.08 7.38 9.95
CA GLY A 13 -10.68 7.05 8.66
C GLY A 13 -11.58 8.15 8.06
N SER A 14 -11.81 9.25 8.77
CA SER A 14 -12.61 10.37 8.25
C SER A 14 -11.89 11.12 7.13
N THR A 15 -12.63 11.52 6.10
CA THR A 15 -12.08 12.21 4.92
C THR A 15 -11.39 13.53 5.30
N GLU A 16 -11.89 14.22 6.31
CA GLU A 16 -11.34 15.49 6.81
C GLU A 16 -9.96 15.31 7.43
N VAL A 17 -9.79 14.33 8.33
CA VAL A 17 -8.50 14.01 8.95
C VAL A 17 -7.51 13.54 7.88
N ALA A 18 -7.96 12.72 6.92
CA ALA A 18 -7.11 12.28 5.81
C ALA A 18 -6.62 13.44 4.93
N GLN A 19 -7.43 14.48 4.73
CA GLN A 19 -7.03 15.68 3.99
C GLN A 19 -6.01 16.52 4.76
N GLN A 20 -6.21 16.71 6.07
CA GLN A 20 -5.26 17.42 6.93
C GLN A 20 -3.90 16.71 6.97
N VAL A 21 -3.92 15.38 7.16
CA VAL A 21 -2.70 14.56 7.15
C VAL A 21 -1.98 14.65 5.80
N LYS A 22 -2.72 14.62 4.69
CA LYS A 22 -2.12 14.79 3.35
C LYS A 22 -1.47 16.16 3.17
N ALA A 23 -2.09 17.24 3.64
CA ALA A 23 -1.52 18.58 3.56
C ALA A 23 -0.20 18.67 4.33
N LEU A 24 -0.14 18.09 5.54
CA LEU A 24 1.09 18.01 6.32
C LEU A 24 2.17 17.16 5.63
N ILE A 25 1.79 16.02 5.03
CA ILE A 25 2.73 15.19 4.24
C ILE A 25 3.27 15.99 3.05
N GLU A 26 2.43 16.75 2.35
CA GLU A 26 2.85 17.55 1.19
C GLU A 26 3.81 18.69 1.59
N GLU A 27 3.58 19.32 2.74
CA GLU A 27 4.50 20.29 3.32
C GLU A 27 5.87 19.66 3.61
N GLU A 28 5.91 18.50 4.25
CA GLU A 28 7.14 17.75 4.52
C GLU A 28 7.83 17.26 3.24
N MET A 29 7.06 16.81 2.25
CA MET A 29 7.59 16.44 0.93
C MET A 29 8.25 17.63 0.21
N GLY A 30 7.82 18.86 0.48
CA GLY A 30 8.47 20.07 -0.04
C GLY A 30 9.89 20.27 0.49
N HIS A 31 10.17 19.78 1.69
CA HIS A 31 11.45 19.90 2.40
C HIS A 31 12.35 18.66 2.26
N PHE A 32 11.83 17.57 1.70
CA PHE A 32 12.55 16.30 1.60
C PHE A 32 13.49 16.24 0.39
N ASP A 33 14.76 15.91 0.62
CA ASP A 33 15.75 15.56 -0.40
C ASP A 33 16.33 14.16 -0.10
N PRO A 34 16.40 13.25 -1.10
CA PRO A 34 16.17 13.47 -2.52
C PRO A 34 14.69 13.39 -2.92
N ARG A 35 14.25 14.31 -3.77
CA ARG A 35 12.90 14.33 -4.37
C ARG A 35 12.58 13.08 -5.21
N ASP A 36 13.60 12.43 -5.74
CA ASP A 36 13.45 11.22 -6.54
C ASP A 36 13.81 9.96 -5.72
N TYR A 37 12.78 9.33 -5.17
CA TYR A 37 12.91 8.07 -4.43
C TYR A 37 13.34 6.89 -5.31
N LEU A 38 13.27 7.04 -6.64
CA LEU A 38 13.69 6.02 -7.61
C LEU A 38 15.13 6.21 -8.09
N ALA A 39 15.81 7.31 -7.75
CA ALA A 39 17.18 7.57 -8.19
C ALA A 39 18.18 6.48 -7.75
N SER A 40 17.88 5.77 -6.66
CA SER A 40 18.69 4.63 -6.17
C SER A 40 18.40 3.31 -6.89
N LEU A 41 17.29 3.21 -7.60
CA LEU A 41 16.86 2.01 -8.28
C LEU A 41 17.27 2.07 -9.76
N PRO A 42 17.87 1.01 -10.31
CA PRO A 42 18.14 0.96 -11.74
C PRO A 42 16.82 1.04 -12.53
N ALA A 43 16.84 1.73 -13.66
CA ALA A 43 15.71 1.73 -14.58
C ALA A 43 15.36 0.28 -14.98
N PRO A 44 14.08 -0.08 -15.08
CA PRO A 44 13.69 -1.44 -15.44
C PRO A 44 14.20 -1.79 -16.84
N GLU A 45 14.78 -2.99 -16.98
CA GLU A 45 15.22 -3.51 -18.28
C GLU A 45 13.98 -3.83 -19.14
N LEU A 46 13.75 -3.05 -20.20
CA LEU A 46 12.60 -3.22 -21.09
C LEU A 46 13.00 -3.99 -22.36
N LYS A 47 13.50 -5.22 -22.18
CA LYS A 47 14.02 -6.08 -23.28
C LYS A 47 13.08 -6.24 -24.47
N LEU A 48 11.76 -6.26 -24.21
CA LEU A 48 10.76 -6.38 -25.26
C LEU A 48 10.66 -5.10 -26.10
N LEU A 49 10.87 -3.93 -25.49
CA LEU A 49 10.87 -2.65 -26.17
C LEU A 49 12.18 -2.36 -26.90
N GLU A 50 13.27 -3.02 -26.47
CA GLU A 50 14.58 -2.94 -27.13
C GLU A 50 14.69 -3.86 -28.34
N SER A 51 13.68 -4.70 -28.62
CA SER A 51 13.68 -5.58 -29.79
C SER A 51 13.74 -4.78 -31.09
N GLU A 52 14.50 -5.28 -32.07
CA GLU A 52 14.65 -4.71 -33.42
C GLU A 52 13.32 -4.24 -34.05
N PRO A 53 12.26 -5.07 -34.14
CA PRO A 53 10.99 -4.62 -34.72
C PRO A 53 10.33 -3.50 -33.91
N MET A 54 10.51 -3.45 -32.58
CA MET A 54 9.94 -2.38 -31.78
C MET A 54 10.68 -1.05 -32.01
N GLN A 55 12.00 -1.09 -32.19
CA GLN A 55 12.78 0.11 -32.54
C GLN A 55 12.39 0.67 -33.90
N GLU A 56 12.13 -0.20 -34.88
CA GLU A 56 11.62 0.20 -36.20
C GLU A 56 10.23 0.84 -36.09
N GLU A 57 9.34 0.27 -35.28
CA GLU A 57 8.00 0.82 -35.03
C GLU A 57 8.07 2.17 -34.31
N PHE A 58 8.95 2.32 -33.32
CA PHE A 58 9.20 3.62 -32.67
C PHE A 58 9.76 4.65 -33.66
N GLY A 59 10.67 4.24 -34.54
CA GLY A 59 11.15 5.06 -35.66
C GLY A 59 10.01 5.54 -36.53
N ARG A 60 9.14 4.64 -36.99
CA ARG A 60 7.96 4.98 -37.81
C ARG A 60 7.01 5.94 -37.09
N VAL A 61 6.68 5.66 -35.83
CA VAL A 61 5.78 6.51 -35.01
C VAL A 61 6.39 7.89 -34.78
N SER A 62 7.70 7.98 -34.55
CA SER A 62 8.40 9.27 -34.40
C SER A 62 8.30 10.13 -35.66
N MET A 63 8.31 9.50 -36.84
CA MET A 63 8.11 10.14 -38.14
C MET A 63 6.63 10.35 -38.49
N ARG A 64 5.70 9.96 -37.60
CA ARG A 64 4.24 9.99 -37.80
C ARG A 64 3.81 9.28 -39.09
N ALA A 65 4.57 8.29 -39.53
CA ALA A 65 4.24 7.53 -40.73
C ALA A 65 3.12 6.52 -40.44
N PRO A 66 2.09 6.43 -41.29
CA PRO A 66 1.01 5.46 -41.11
C PRO A 66 1.54 4.03 -41.26
N LEU A 67 0.95 3.09 -40.53
CA LEU A 67 1.23 1.66 -40.68
C LEU A 67 0.85 1.22 -42.10
N ALA A 68 1.75 0.50 -42.78
CA ALA A 68 1.43 -0.12 -44.05
C ALA A 68 0.32 -1.17 -43.83
N ALA A 69 -0.86 -0.90 -44.38
CA ALA A 69 -1.97 -1.84 -44.32
C ALA A 69 -1.60 -3.14 -45.05
N ILE A 70 -2.21 -4.25 -44.62
CA ILE A 70 -2.09 -5.52 -45.32
C ILE A 70 -2.57 -5.34 -46.76
N ASP A 71 -1.71 -5.66 -47.73
CA ASP A 71 -2.05 -5.58 -49.15
C ASP A 71 -3.00 -6.73 -49.54
N LEU A 72 -4.29 -6.43 -49.58
CA LEU A 72 -5.33 -7.36 -50.00
C LEU A 72 -5.38 -7.53 -51.53
N LYS A 73 -4.88 -6.54 -52.29
CA LYS A 73 -4.89 -6.58 -53.76
C LYS A 73 -4.02 -7.68 -54.32
N LYS A 74 -2.97 -8.07 -53.57
CA LYS A 74 -2.12 -9.22 -53.90
C LYS A 74 -2.89 -10.53 -54.10
N TYR A 75 -4.08 -10.64 -53.49
CA TYR A 75 -4.93 -11.82 -53.56
C TYR A 75 -6.12 -11.65 -54.52
N GLU A 76 -6.34 -10.47 -55.07
CA GLU A 76 -7.40 -10.21 -56.03
C GLU A 76 -6.94 -10.61 -57.43
N VAL A 77 -7.80 -11.34 -58.15
CA VAL A 77 -7.58 -11.65 -59.56
C VAL A 77 -8.35 -10.62 -60.37
N GLU A 78 -7.66 -9.60 -60.87
CA GLU A 78 -8.23 -8.62 -61.78
C GLU A 78 -7.99 -9.06 -63.23
N LYS A 79 -9.03 -8.94 -64.07
CA LYS A 79 -8.88 -9.14 -65.50
C LYS A 79 -8.14 -7.92 -66.08
N PRO A 80 -7.10 -8.08 -66.92
CA PRO A 80 -6.52 -6.96 -67.65
C PRO A 80 -7.57 -6.32 -68.57
N GLU A 81 -7.82 -5.00 -68.42
CA GLU A 81 -8.79 -4.25 -69.23
C GLU A 81 -8.11 -3.12 -70.03
N GLY A 82 -8.72 -2.73 -71.16
CA GLY A 82 -8.26 -1.60 -71.97
C GLY A 82 -6.89 -1.83 -72.62
N LYS A 83 -5.92 -0.94 -72.37
CA LYS A 83 -4.57 -1.06 -72.96
C LYS A 83 -3.79 -2.26 -72.42
N ALA A 84 -4.10 -2.74 -71.22
CA ALA A 84 -3.47 -3.92 -70.63
C ALA A 84 -3.99 -5.23 -71.24
N GLU A 85 -5.14 -5.20 -71.91
CA GLU A 85 -5.69 -6.36 -72.63
C GLU A 85 -4.86 -6.72 -73.88
N GLN A 86 -4.18 -5.73 -74.47
CA GLN A 86 -3.31 -5.91 -75.62
C GLN A 86 -1.85 -6.24 -75.23
N ASP A 87 -1.52 -6.19 -73.93
CA ASP A 87 -0.18 -6.49 -73.42
C ASP A 87 -0.09 -7.92 -72.89
N GLU A 88 0.72 -8.74 -73.54
CA GLU A 88 0.94 -10.15 -73.16
C GLU A 88 1.51 -10.29 -71.74
N LYS A 89 2.33 -9.34 -71.28
CA LYS A 89 2.95 -9.41 -69.95
C LYS A 89 1.92 -9.27 -68.84
N SER A 90 0.95 -8.38 -69.02
CA SER A 90 -0.17 -8.18 -68.09
C SER A 90 -1.02 -9.45 -67.94
N TRP A 91 -1.27 -10.17 -69.03
CA TRP A 91 -1.95 -11.47 -69.01
C TRP A 91 -1.14 -12.57 -68.31
N LYS A 92 0.18 -12.62 -68.52
CA LYS A 92 1.06 -13.57 -67.83
C LYS A 92 1.04 -13.34 -66.31
N SER A 93 1.17 -12.08 -65.89
CA SER A 93 1.08 -11.73 -64.47
C SER A 93 -0.27 -12.08 -63.85
N ALA A 94 -1.39 -11.80 -64.53
CA ALA A 94 -2.72 -12.18 -64.06
C ALA A 94 -2.88 -13.72 -63.96
N THR A 95 -2.31 -14.46 -64.91
CA THR A 95 -2.30 -15.93 -64.90
C THR A 95 -1.51 -16.49 -63.72
N ASP A 96 -0.35 -15.90 -63.42
CA ASP A 96 0.47 -16.28 -62.25
C ASP A 96 -0.23 -15.99 -60.92
N VAL A 97 -0.98 -14.89 -60.82
CA VAL A 97 -1.82 -14.59 -59.66
C VAL A 97 -2.96 -15.62 -59.53
N LEU A 98 -3.64 -15.94 -60.63
CA LEU A 98 -4.71 -16.93 -60.64
C LEU A 98 -4.21 -18.33 -60.27
N HIS A 99 -3.03 -18.73 -60.77
CA HIS A 99 -2.41 -20.00 -60.40
C HIS A 99 -2.09 -20.07 -58.89
N ARG A 100 -1.53 -18.99 -58.33
CA ARG A 100 -1.33 -18.87 -56.88
C ARG A 100 -2.65 -18.99 -56.11
N GLN A 101 -3.71 -18.34 -56.58
CA GLN A 101 -5.02 -18.43 -55.94
C GLN A 101 -5.64 -19.83 -56.00
N LEU A 102 -5.46 -20.55 -57.12
CA LEU A 102 -5.91 -21.93 -57.23
C LEU A 102 -5.25 -22.81 -56.17
N GLU A 103 -3.93 -22.67 -56.00
CA GLU A 103 -3.18 -23.42 -54.98
C GLU A 103 -3.57 -23.01 -53.55
N TYR A 104 -3.77 -21.72 -53.27
CA TYR A 104 -4.29 -21.28 -51.96
C TYR A 104 -5.67 -21.86 -51.67
N ASN A 105 -6.58 -21.88 -52.64
CA ASN A 105 -7.91 -22.47 -52.48
C ASN A 105 -7.86 -23.98 -52.29
N ARG A 106 -6.94 -24.67 -52.97
CA ARG A 106 -6.69 -26.10 -52.76
C ARG A 106 -6.25 -26.39 -51.33
N VAL A 107 -5.28 -25.64 -50.81
CA VAL A 107 -4.82 -25.77 -49.41
C VAL A 107 -5.93 -25.41 -48.43
N ARG A 108 -6.68 -24.34 -48.69
CA ARG A 108 -7.83 -23.93 -47.87
C ARG A 108 -8.90 -25.01 -47.81
N PHE A 109 -9.20 -25.66 -48.93
CA PHE A 109 -10.15 -26.77 -48.98
C PHE A 109 -9.67 -27.94 -48.11
N LEU A 110 -8.40 -28.35 -48.27
CA LEU A 110 -7.81 -29.40 -47.43
C LEU A 110 -7.81 -29.04 -45.94
N ASN A 111 -7.53 -27.78 -45.59
CA ASN A 111 -7.60 -27.30 -44.21
C ASN A 111 -9.04 -27.32 -43.66
N LEU A 112 -10.04 -27.01 -44.49
CA LEU A 112 -11.45 -27.08 -44.10
C LEU A 112 -11.90 -28.53 -43.92
N GLU A 113 -11.47 -29.46 -44.78
CA GLU A 113 -11.73 -30.89 -44.61
C GLU A 113 -11.12 -31.41 -43.29
N LEU A 114 -9.87 -31.01 -42.99
CA LEU A 114 -9.23 -31.34 -41.71
C LEU A 114 -10.00 -30.74 -40.51
N LEU A 115 -10.46 -29.50 -40.64
CA LEU A 115 -11.25 -28.83 -39.60
C LEU A 115 -12.61 -29.49 -39.40
N GLU A 116 -13.27 -29.93 -40.47
CA GLU A 116 -14.54 -30.64 -40.39
C GLU A 116 -14.37 -31.99 -39.68
N GLN A 117 -13.31 -32.73 -40.00
CA GLN A 117 -13.03 -34.03 -39.40
C GLN A 117 -12.59 -33.94 -37.93
N TRP A 118 -11.73 -32.97 -37.58
CA TRP A 118 -11.03 -32.94 -36.29
C TRP A 118 -11.35 -31.72 -35.43
N GLY A 119 -11.86 -30.64 -36.01
CA GLY A 119 -12.06 -29.35 -35.33
C GLY A 119 -12.92 -29.43 -34.09
N LYS A 120 -14.04 -30.17 -34.16
CA LYS A 120 -14.91 -30.37 -32.98
C LYS A 120 -14.18 -31.08 -31.84
N LYS A 121 -13.40 -32.13 -32.14
CA LYS A 121 -12.65 -32.90 -31.13
C LYS A 121 -11.53 -32.06 -30.54
N ALA A 122 -10.78 -31.35 -31.38
CA ALA A 122 -9.72 -30.44 -30.95
C ALA A 122 -10.27 -29.32 -30.06
N TRP A 123 -11.41 -28.73 -30.42
CA TRP A 123 -12.06 -27.68 -29.63
C TRP A 123 -12.52 -28.18 -28.26
N VAL A 124 -13.11 -29.39 -28.20
CA VAL A 124 -13.50 -30.00 -26.93
C VAL A 124 -12.28 -30.28 -26.05
N ALA A 125 -11.20 -30.82 -26.61
CA ALA A 125 -9.96 -31.05 -25.88
C ALA A 125 -9.35 -29.74 -25.36
N HIS A 126 -9.30 -28.70 -26.20
CA HIS A 126 -8.84 -27.37 -25.82
C HIS A 126 -9.70 -26.77 -24.70
N SER A 127 -11.03 -26.90 -24.78
CA SER A 127 -11.93 -26.45 -23.72
C SER A 127 -11.68 -27.15 -22.39
N MET A 128 -11.33 -28.44 -22.40
CA MET A 128 -10.95 -29.18 -21.19
C MET A 128 -9.65 -28.62 -20.58
N VAL A 129 -8.64 -28.30 -21.40
CA VAL A 129 -7.39 -27.69 -20.93
C VAL A 129 -7.65 -26.31 -20.32
N ILE A 130 -8.44 -25.46 -20.98
CA ILE A 130 -8.82 -24.14 -20.44
C ILE A 130 -9.54 -24.28 -19.10
N LYS A 131 -10.54 -25.17 -19.01
CA LYS A 131 -11.25 -25.41 -17.75
C LYS A 131 -10.34 -25.96 -16.66
N GLY A 132 -9.32 -26.74 -17.02
CA GLY A 132 -8.28 -27.18 -16.10
C GLY A 132 -7.47 -26.01 -15.56
N ALA A 133 -6.97 -25.13 -16.43
CA ALA A 133 -6.22 -23.94 -16.06
C ALA A 133 -7.07 -22.98 -15.20
N GLU A 134 -8.33 -22.77 -15.56
CA GLU A 134 -9.29 -21.96 -14.79
C GLU A 134 -9.46 -22.49 -13.36
N ARG A 135 -9.59 -23.81 -13.19
CA ARG A 135 -9.69 -24.43 -11.85
C ARG A 135 -8.43 -24.20 -11.04
N VAL A 136 -7.25 -24.35 -11.64
CA VAL A 136 -5.97 -24.11 -10.95
C VAL A 136 -5.88 -22.66 -10.47
N LEU A 137 -6.11 -21.70 -11.36
CA LEU A 137 -6.06 -20.28 -11.02
C LEU A 137 -7.13 -19.89 -9.99
N THR A 138 -8.32 -20.47 -10.08
CA THR A 138 -9.39 -20.23 -9.10
C THR A 138 -9.01 -20.77 -7.72
N ASN A 139 -8.42 -21.96 -7.64
CA ASN A 139 -7.96 -22.56 -6.39
C ASN A 139 -6.80 -21.76 -5.77
N GLU A 140 -5.88 -21.24 -6.60
CA GLU A 140 -4.81 -20.37 -6.12
C GLU A 140 -5.37 -19.06 -5.57
N ALA A 141 -6.32 -18.44 -6.29
CA ALA A 141 -6.96 -17.21 -5.84
C ALA A 141 -7.75 -17.40 -4.54
N THR A 142 -8.45 -18.53 -4.35
CA THR A 142 -9.15 -18.83 -3.09
C THR A 142 -8.16 -19.11 -1.95
N GLY A 143 -7.06 -19.82 -2.21
CA GLY A 143 -5.99 -20.02 -1.25
C GLY A 143 -5.35 -18.71 -0.78
N LEU A 144 -5.05 -17.80 -1.72
CA LEU A 144 -4.53 -16.47 -1.40
C LEU A 144 -5.52 -15.62 -0.60
N ARG A 145 -6.82 -15.69 -0.92
CA ARG A 145 -7.87 -15.02 -0.14
C ARG A 145 -7.93 -15.55 1.30
N ALA A 146 -7.89 -16.87 1.48
CA ALA A 146 -7.88 -17.47 2.81
C ALA A 146 -6.63 -17.08 3.62
N SER A 147 -5.45 -17.06 2.98
CA SER A 147 -4.21 -16.59 3.61
C SER A 147 -4.29 -15.12 4.03
N ARG A 148 -4.80 -14.25 3.15
CA ARG A 148 -5.05 -12.83 3.47
C ARG A 148 -6.02 -12.68 4.64
N GLU A 149 -7.11 -13.45 4.65
CA GLU A 149 -8.10 -13.42 5.73
C GLU A 149 -7.50 -13.86 7.06
N GLU A 150 -6.68 -14.90 7.07
CA GLU A 150 -5.99 -15.37 8.27
C GLU A 150 -5.02 -14.31 8.82
N VAL A 151 -4.24 -13.66 7.96
CA VAL A 151 -3.36 -12.55 8.36
C VAL A 151 -4.17 -11.39 8.94
N ASN A 152 -5.28 -11.02 8.30
CA ASN A 152 -6.15 -9.94 8.80
C ASN A 152 -6.82 -10.32 10.13
N LYS A 153 -7.20 -11.58 10.31
CA LYS A 153 -7.77 -12.08 11.57
C LYS A 153 -6.76 -12.00 12.69
N LYS A 154 -5.52 -12.48 12.48
CA LYS A 154 -4.43 -12.35 13.46
C LYS A 154 -4.18 -10.89 13.81
N ARG A 155 -4.00 -10.03 12.80
CA ARG A 155 -3.81 -8.59 13.00
C ARG A 155 -4.95 -7.97 13.81
N LYS A 156 -6.21 -8.33 13.52
CA LYS A 156 -7.36 -7.82 14.28
C LYS A 156 -7.33 -8.28 15.73
N LEU A 157 -7.01 -9.55 16.00
CA LEU A 157 -6.92 -10.06 17.37
C LEU A 157 -5.82 -9.36 18.16
N ASP A 158 -4.64 -9.22 17.56
CA ASP A 158 -3.50 -8.54 18.19
C ASP A 158 -3.84 -7.07 18.49
N GLN A 159 -4.41 -6.35 17.52
CA GLN A 159 -4.80 -4.95 17.72
C GLN A 159 -5.92 -4.80 18.76
N VAL A 160 -6.88 -5.71 18.83
CA VAL A 160 -7.92 -5.70 19.87
C VAL A 160 -7.30 -5.95 21.25
N SER A 161 -6.34 -6.86 21.36
CA SER A 161 -5.62 -7.10 22.62
C SER A 161 -4.85 -5.85 23.06
N CYS A 162 -4.02 -5.28 22.17
CA CYS A 162 -3.27 -4.05 22.43
C CYS A 162 -4.20 -2.88 22.76
N GLY A 163 -5.29 -2.70 22.01
CA GLY A 163 -6.29 -1.65 22.24
C GLY A 163 -7.08 -1.81 23.55
N ASN A 164 -7.22 -3.04 24.08
CA ASN A 164 -7.77 -3.27 25.42
C ASN A 164 -6.77 -2.84 26.50
N GLU A 165 -5.48 -3.17 26.34
CA GLU A 165 -4.44 -2.77 27.29
C GLU A 165 -4.24 -1.25 27.30
N LEU A 166 -4.23 -0.61 26.12
CA LEU A 166 -4.16 0.85 26.02
C LEU A 166 -5.33 1.53 26.75
N ARG A 167 -6.56 1.03 26.61
CA ARG A 167 -7.73 1.56 27.35
C ARG A 167 -7.66 1.30 28.85
N LYS A 168 -6.98 0.23 29.28
CA LYS A 168 -6.74 -0.03 30.70
C LYS A 168 -5.71 0.95 31.24
N LEU A 169 -4.56 1.09 30.58
CA LEU A 169 -3.50 2.03 30.95
C LEU A 169 -4.01 3.48 30.95
N GLN A 170 -4.85 3.85 29.98
CA GLN A 170 -5.46 5.19 29.94
C GLN A 170 -6.36 5.45 31.16
N ARG A 171 -7.14 4.46 31.61
CA ARG A 171 -7.96 4.59 32.82
C ARG A 171 -7.11 4.65 34.08
N GLU A 172 -6.04 3.86 34.16
CA GLU A 172 -5.09 3.92 35.28
C GLU A 172 -4.40 5.28 35.33
N LEU A 173 -3.99 5.83 34.18
CA LEU A 173 -3.42 7.17 34.08
C LEU A 173 -4.42 8.23 34.54
N GLU A 174 -5.66 8.19 34.06
CA GLU A 174 -6.69 9.15 34.46
C GLU A 174 -6.98 9.07 35.98
N GLN A 175 -7.01 7.85 36.54
CA GLN A 175 -7.13 7.65 37.99
C GLN A 175 -5.94 8.25 38.74
N TYR A 176 -4.70 7.99 38.31
CA TYR A 176 -3.53 8.57 38.96
C TYR A 176 -3.50 10.10 38.88
N HIS A 177 -3.94 10.68 37.76
CA HIS A 177 -4.08 12.12 37.63
C HIS A 177 -5.11 12.67 38.62
N GLN A 178 -6.25 12.00 38.77
CA GLN A 178 -7.28 12.37 39.74
C GLN A 178 -6.78 12.24 41.19
N ASP A 179 -6.18 11.10 41.54
CA ASP A 179 -5.64 10.83 42.88
C ASP A 179 -4.56 11.86 43.25
N ASN A 180 -3.65 12.17 42.33
CA ASN A 180 -2.64 13.20 42.54
C ASN A 180 -3.26 14.59 42.73
N THR A 181 -4.30 14.93 41.95
CA THR A 181 -5.01 16.20 42.08
C THR A 181 -5.72 16.30 43.43
N GLU A 182 -6.34 15.21 43.91
CA GLU A 182 -6.98 15.15 45.23
C GLU A 182 -5.96 15.25 46.36
N ALA A 183 -4.83 14.55 46.25
CA ALA A 183 -3.73 14.65 47.20
C ALA A 183 -3.17 16.07 47.28
N GLN A 184 -2.93 16.72 46.13
CA GLN A 184 -2.47 18.11 46.08
C GLN A 184 -3.47 19.07 46.75
N LYS A 185 -4.78 18.90 46.52
CA LYS A 185 -5.80 19.69 47.21
C LYS A 185 -5.78 19.47 48.71
N GLY A 186 -5.69 18.22 49.17
CA GLY A 186 -5.61 17.91 50.60
C GLY A 186 -4.37 18.49 51.28
N VAL A 187 -3.21 18.46 50.59
CA VAL A 187 -1.98 19.11 51.07
C VAL A 187 -2.19 20.63 51.17
N GLN A 188 -2.74 21.27 50.14
CA GLN A 188 -3.01 22.71 50.15
C GLN A 188 -3.99 23.13 51.26
N GLU A 189 -5.03 22.33 51.52
CA GLU A 189 -5.97 22.57 52.62
C GLU A 189 -5.27 22.47 53.98
N MET A 190 -4.49 21.41 54.21
CA MET A 190 -3.72 21.23 55.46
C MET A 190 -2.67 22.33 55.66
N GLU A 191 -1.94 22.72 54.61
CA GLU A 191 -0.99 23.83 54.64
C GLU A 191 -1.70 25.16 54.97
N GLY A 192 -2.89 25.39 54.40
CA GLY A 192 -3.74 26.53 54.72
C GLY A 192 -4.19 26.55 56.19
N GLU A 193 -4.57 25.40 56.74
CA GLU A 193 -4.94 25.25 58.16
C GLU A 193 -3.73 25.47 59.08
N ILE A 194 -2.57 24.87 58.77
CA ILE A 194 -1.32 25.08 59.50
C ILE A 194 -0.98 26.57 59.51
N LYS A 195 -1.09 27.25 58.37
CA LYS A 195 -0.83 28.69 58.27
C LYS A 195 -1.78 29.50 59.17
N ARG A 196 -3.09 29.23 59.13
CA ARG A 196 -4.07 29.90 60.01
C ARG A 196 -3.80 29.65 61.49
N LEU A 197 -3.45 28.43 61.88
CA LEU A 197 -3.11 28.08 63.26
C LEU A 197 -1.83 28.77 63.72
N ARG A 198 -0.81 28.85 62.85
CA ARG A 198 0.42 29.62 63.11
C ARG A 198 0.13 31.10 63.34
N GLU A 199 -0.70 31.72 62.50
CA GLU A 199 -1.15 33.12 62.67
C GLU A 199 -1.87 33.31 64.03
N ALA A 200 -2.80 32.43 64.39
CA ALA A 200 -3.53 32.50 65.66
C ALA A 200 -2.65 32.26 66.91
N CYS A 201 -1.63 31.40 66.81
CA CYS A 201 -0.66 31.17 67.89
C CYS A 201 0.29 32.36 68.05
N ALA A 202 0.72 32.98 66.94
CA ALA A 202 1.53 34.19 66.95
C ALA A 202 0.78 35.37 67.60
N GLU A 203 -0.51 35.56 67.30
CA GLU A 203 -1.36 36.56 67.94
C GLU A 203 -1.51 36.35 69.46
N ARG A 204 -1.42 35.10 69.93
CA ARG A 204 -1.50 34.72 71.36
C ARG A 204 -0.13 34.64 72.06
N GLY A 205 0.96 34.94 71.37
CA GLY A 205 2.31 34.99 71.94
C GLY A 205 2.94 33.63 72.28
N VAL A 206 2.44 32.53 71.70
CA VAL A 206 2.99 31.18 71.90
C VAL A 206 3.94 30.85 70.75
N VAL A 207 5.24 30.79 71.02
CA VAL A 207 6.26 30.38 70.04
C VAL A 207 6.34 28.87 70.03
N ILE A 208 5.91 28.26 68.91
CA ILE A 208 6.00 26.83 68.68
C ILE A 208 7.40 26.53 68.14
N THR A 209 8.28 25.92 68.93
CA THR A 209 9.71 25.73 68.59
C THR A 209 10.04 24.40 67.90
N ASP A 210 9.15 23.40 67.94
CA ASP A 210 9.49 22.01 67.56
C ASP A 210 8.78 21.52 66.29
N LEU A 211 8.18 22.42 65.51
CA LEU A 211 7.66 22.09 64.18
C LEU A 211 8.67 22.58 63.15
N ILE A 212 9.02 21.67 62.23
CA ILE A 212 9.98 21.82 61.13
C ILE A 212 9.93 23.28 60.65
N PRO A 213 11.08 24.00 60.58
CA PRO A 213 11.14 25.33 60.01
C PRO A 213 10.37 25.35 58.69
N ASP A 214 9.87 26.51 58.26
CA ASP A 214 9.51 26.68 56.87
C ASP A 214 10.79 26.43 56.05
N ASP A 215 11.05 25.16 55.73
CA ASP A 215 12.05 24.77 54.77
C ASP A 215 11.64 25.53 53.52
N GLU A 216 12.63 26.27 53.02
CA GLU A 216 12.65 26.92 51.72
C GLU A 216 11.77 26.14 50.75
N PRO A 217 10.92 26.81 49.95
CA PRO A 217 9.99 26.13 49.06
C PRO A 217 10.75 25.01 48.39
N ALA A 218 10.44 23.76 48.77
CA ALA A 218 11.16 22.61 48.28
C ALA A 218 11.12 22.78 46.77
N GLU A 219 12.30 22.97 46.14
CA GLU A 219 12.45 23.17 44.70
C GLU A 219 11.39 22.31 44.05
N GLU A 220 10.36 22.93 43.44
CA GLU A 220 9.29 22.21 42.78
C GLU A 220 10.01 21.21 41.89
N ALA A 221 10.00 19.93 42.26
CA ALA A 221 10.78 18.94 41.57
C ALA A 221 10.32 19.03 40.12
N GLU A 222 11.22 19.54 39.25
CA GLU A 222 10.86 19.86 37.88
C GLU A 222 10.14 18.64 37.32
N PRO A 223 8.99 18.81 36.65
CA PRO A 223 8.26 17.68 36.11
C PRO A 223 9.24 16.85 35.29
N LEU A 224 9.48 15.60 35.73
CA LEU A 224 10.45 14.69 35.14
C LEU A 224 10.38 14.83 33.63
N SER A 225 11.51 15.17 33.02
CA SER A 225 11.59 15.35 31.58
C SER A 225 10.99 14.11 30.91
N ALA A 226 10.28 14.28 29.78
CA ALA A 226 9.76 13.15 29.01
C ALA A 226 10.84 12.08 28.74
N THR A 227 12.11 12.50 28.68
CA THR A 227 13.28 11.62 28.54
C THR A 227 13.58 10.77 29.78
N GLU A 228 13.34 11.29 30.98
CA GLU A 228 13.55 10.60 32.25
C GLU A 228 12.41 9.63 32.56
N MET A 229 11.17 10.02 32.25
CA MET A 229 10.03 9.10 32.28
C MET A 229 10.19 7.94 31.30
N GLN A 230 10.70 8.21 30.09
CA GLN A 230 11.02 7.17 29.10
C GLN A 230 12.10 6.19 29.61
N LYS A 231 13.18 6.71 30.22
CA LYS A 231 14.25 5.87 30.79
C LYS A 231 13.76 4.97 31.94
N MET A 232 12.86 5.47 32.79
CA MET A 232 12.27 4.65 33.86
C MET A 232 11.30 3.60 33.32
N ALA A 233 10.55 3.91 32.27
CA ALA A 233 9.71 2.94 31.57
C ALA A 233 10.55 1.83 30.91
N ASP A 234 11.62 2.19 30.20
CA ASP A 234 12.54 1.24 29.54
C ASP A 234 13.29 0.35 30.55
N ALA A 235 13.62 0.88 31.73
CA ALA A 235 14.24 0.10 32.81
C ALA A 235 13.28 -0.95 33.40
N LYS A 236 11.99 -0.60 33.48
CA LYS A 236 10.94 -1.50 33.98
C LYS A 236 10.65 -2.63 32.99
N ASP A 237 10.68 -2.33 31.69
CA ASP A 237 10.47 -3.31 30.62
C ASP A 237 11.66 -4.28 30.48
N LYS A 238 12.91 -3.80 30.65
CA LYS A 238 14.10 -4.67 30.73
C LYS A 238 14.06 -5.62 31.93
N GLY A 239 13.64 -5.15 33.10
CA GLY A 239 13.47 -6.00 34.28
C GLY A 239 12.38 -7.07 34.10
N ALA A 240 11.31 -6.75 33.37
CA ALA A 240 10.25 -7.70 33.05
C ALA A 240 10.66 -8.74 31.99
N ALA A 241 11.56 -8.37 31.06
CA ALA A 241 12.13 -9.30 30.08
C ALA A 241 13.17 -10.25 30.69
N GLU A 242 14.01 -9.77 31.62
CA GLU A 242 14.99 -10.60 32.35
C GLU A 242 14.33 -11.55 33.35
N ALA A 243 13.16 -11.22 33.89
CA ALA A 243 12.38 -12.11 34.76
C ALA A 243 11.57 -13.19 34.00
N LYS A 244 11.49 -13.11 32.66
CA LYS A 244 10.76 -14.05 31.79
C LYS A 244 11.67 -14.94 30.93
N ALA A 245 12.99 -14.75 31.00
CA ALA A 245 14.01 -15.63 30.42
C ALA A 245 14.49 -16.66 31.45
#